data_AF-A0A8S0U6G5-F1
#
_entry.id   AF-A0A8S0U6G5-F1
#
_cell.length_a   1.000
_cell.length_b   1.000
_cell.length_c   1.000
_cell.angle_alpha   90.00
_cell.angle_beta   90.00
_cell.angle_gamma   90.00
#
_symmetry.space_group_name_H-M   'P 1'
#
loop_
_entity.id
_entity.type
_entity.pdbx_description
1 polymer ?
#
loop_
_entity_poly.entity_id
_entity_poly.type
_entity_poly.pdbx_seq_one_letter_code
_entity_poly.pdbx_strand_id
1 'polypeptide(L)'
;MVVKNIFALVTASLLFTVGVACSNGLCKIGDECSTNGDCQAGLYCFSCTASFSGSRCVRSTATNQFHLLNNSLPFNKYAFLTTHNAFAIDDGVPRLTFTNQEDNITQQLNNGVRGLMLDTYDFKGDVWLCHSSGGECHDYTAFEPAIDTLREIEAFLSANPSEIVTLILEDYVKAPNGLTKVFTDSGLMKYWFPLSKMPKSGQDWPLVSDMVANNQRLLVFTSIQSKEASEGIAYQWNYMVENQCKFQLVLILCLILQFSIGMSK
;
A
#
# COMPACT_ATOMS: atom_id res chain seq x y z
N MET A 1 25.08 -58.16 45.51
CA MET A 1 24.23 -56.98 45.30
C MET A 1 24.26 -56.69 43.80
N VAL A 2 23.17 -57.03 43.09
CA VAL A 2 23.11 -57.01 41.62
C VAL A 2 22.56 -55.66 41.18
N VAL A 3 23.38 -54.84 40.51
CA VAL A 3 22.92 -53.61 39.86
C VAL A 3 22.65 -53.95 38.40
N LYS A 4 21.36 -54.08 38.05
CA LYS A 4 20.90 -54.30 36.67
C LYS A 4 20.87 -52.94 35.97
N ASN A 5 21.85 -52.66 35.13
CA ASN A 5 21.80 -51.52 34.20
C ASN A 5 20.78 -51.85 33.09
N ILE A 6 19.60 -51.25 33.17
CA ILE A 6 18.61 -51.27 32.09
C ILE A 6 18.89 -50.02 31.23
N PHE A 7 19.54 -50.22 30.08
CA PHE A 7 19.56 -49.20 29.04
C PHE A 7 18.21 -49.22 28.33
N ALA A 8 17.36 -48.23 28.60
CA ALA A 8 16.16 -47.97 27.82
C ALA A 8 16.57 -47.18 26.56
N LEU A 9 16.57 -47.82 25.39
CA LEU A 9 16.62 -47.12 24.11
C LEU A 9 15.26 -46.45 23.87
N VAL A 10 15.20 -45.14 24.06
CA VAL A 10 14.06 -44.33 23.61
C VAL A 10 14.31 -43.97 22.14
N THR A 11 13.74 -44.72 21.23
CA THR A 11 13.65 -44.31 19.82
C THR A 11 12.59 -43.23 19.70
N ALA A 12 13.03 -41.96 19.66
CA ALA A 12 12.17 -40.84 19.30
C ALA A 12 11.88 -40.91 17.80
N SER A 13 10.72 -41.46 17.44
CA SER A 13 10.19 -41.39 16.08
C SER A 13 9.82 -39.95 15.78
N LEU A 14 10.71 -39.21 15.10
CA LEU A 14 10.39 -37.95 14.45
C LEU A 14 9.39 -38.23 13.32
N LEU A 15 8.10 -38.09 13.62
CA LEU A 15 7.06 -37.98 12.61
C LEU A 15 7.26 -36.64 11.89
N PHE A 16 8.04 -36.65 10.81
CA PHE A 16 7.95 -35.61 9.81
C PHE A 16 6.58 -35.74 9.15
N THR A 17 5.63 -34.91 9.56
CA THR A 17 4.44 -34.65 8.74
C THR A 17 4.94 -33.93 7.50
N VAL A 18 5.35 -34.69 6.49
CA VAL A 18 5.52 -34.14 5.14
C VAL A 18 4.10 -33.83 4.68
N GLY A 19 3.65 -32.59 4.87
CA GLY A 19 2.44 -32.13 4.23
C GLY A 19 2.61 -32.39 2.74
N VAL A 20 1.67 -33.12 2.14
CA VAL A 20 1.69 -33.30 0.69
C VAL A 20 1.55 -31.90 0.09
N ALA A 21 2.64 -31.40 -0.49
CA ALA A 21 2.59 -30.15 -1.23
C ALA A 21 1.52 -30.31 -2.32
N CYS A 22 0.54 -29.41 -2.31
CA CYS A 22 -0.44 -29.33 -3.39
C CYS A 22 0.32 -29.12 -4.72
N SER A 23 -0.27 -29.59 -5.82
CA SER A 23 0.30 -29.43 -7.16
C SER A 23 -0.82 -29.56 -8.20
N ASN A 24 -0.50 -29.31 -9.47
CA ASN A 24 -1.42 -29.51 -10.60
C ASN A 24 -2.73 -28.69 -10.48
N GLY A 25 -2.61 -27.42 -10.14
CA GLY A 25 -3.73 -26.47 -10.10
C GLY A 25 -4.63 -26.61 -8.87
N LEU A 26 -4.19 -27.32 -7.83
CA LEU A 26 -4.96 -27.55 -6.61
C LEU A 26 -4.53 -26.66 -5.44
N CYS A 27 -3.38 -25.99 -5.53
CA CYS A 27 -2.89 -25.12 -4.47
C CYS A 27 -3.77 -23.88 -4.32
N LYS A 28 -4.24 -23.67 -3.09
CA LYS A 28 -5.05 -22.52 -2.70
C LYS A 28 -4.16 -21.33 -2.38
N ILE A 29 -4.79 -20.19 -2.20
CA ILE A 29 -4.10 -18.97 -1.76
C ILE A 29 -3.33 -19.23 -0.45
N GLY A 30 -2.04 -18.86 -0.44
CA GLY A 30 -1.14 -19.05 0.69
C GLY A 30 -0.44 -20.41 0.75
N ASP A 31 -0.88 -21.41 -0.04
CA ASP A 31 -0.19 -22.69 -0.14
C ASP A 31 1.16 -22.52 -0.86
N GLU A 32 2.13 -23.37 -0.52
CA GLU A 32 3.44 -23.38 -1.18
C GLU A 32 3.33 -23.87 -2.62
N CYS A 33 4.16 -23.32 -3.50
CA CYS A 33 4.16 -23.65 -4.93
C CYS A 33 5.58 -23.58 -5.49
N SER A 34 5.81 -24.24 -6.63
CA SER A 34 7.06 -24.14 -7.39
C SER A 34 6.87 -23.45 -8.73
N THR A 35 5.70 -23.61 -9.33
CA THR A 35 5.34 -23.01 -10.63
C THR A 35 3.91 -22.49 -10.61
N ASN A 36 3.57 -21.60 -11.54
CA ASN A 36 2.20 -21.12 -11.70
C ASN A 36 1.18 -22.26 -11.93
N GLY A 37 1.61 -23.37 -12.52
CA GLY A 37 0.76 -24.55 -12.76
C GLY A 37 0.34 -25.29 -11.49
N ASP A 38 0.95 -25.00 -10.34
CA ASP A 38 0.56 -25.61 -9.06
C ASP A 38 -0.71 -24.93 -8.49
N CYS A 39 -0.91 -23.66 -8.83
CA CYS A 39 -1.93 -22.81 -8.23
C CYS A 39 -3.30 -22.91 -8.91
N GLN A 40 -4.37 -22.75 -8.13
CA GLN A 40 -5.74 -22.67 -8.66
C GLN A 40 -5.91 -21.55 -9.69
N ALA A 41 -6.91 -21.67 -10.56
CA ALA A 41 -7.23 -20.65 -11.55
C ALA A 41 -7.36 -19.25 -10.91
N GLY A 42 -6.67 -18.26 -11.47
CA GLY A 42 -6.63 -16.89 -10.94
C GLY A 42 -5.57 -16.65 -9.85
N LEU A 43 -4.76 -17.66 -9.53
CA LEU A 43 -3.58 -17.56 -8.67
C LEU A 43 -2.30 -17.78 -9.49
N TYR A 44 -1.18 -17.31 -8.97
CA TYR A 44 0.16 -17.57 -9.52
C TYR A 44 1.15 -17.77 -8.39
N CYS A 45 2.26 -18.41 -8.72
CA CYS A 45 3.28 -18.77 -7.78
C CYS A 45 4.28 -17.62 -7.62
N PHE A 46 4.39 -17.07 -6.42
CA PHE A 46 5.15 -15.86 -6.16
C PHE A 46 5.95 -15.95 -4.87
N SER A 47 7.16 -15.40 -4.88
CA SER A 47 8.03 -15.30 -3.70
C SER A 47 8.14 -13.86 -3.23
N CYS A 48 7.86 -13.60 -1.95
CA CYS A 48 8.11 -12.31 -1.32
C CYS A 48 8.88 -12.53 -0.02
N THR A 49 10.21 -12.38 -0.08
CA THR A 49 11.10 -12.64 1.06
C THR A 49 10.87 -11.69 2.23
N ALA A 50 10.29 -10.51 1.99
CA ALA A 50 9.91 -9.56 3.04
C ALA A 50 8.72 -10.07 3.88
N SER A 51 7.88 -10.95 3.33
CA SER A 51 6.65 -11.42 3.96
C SER A 51 6.69 -12.89 4.36
N PHE A 52 7.23 -13.78 3.52
CA PHE A 52 7.25 -15.22 3.76
C PHE A 52 8.45 -15.91 3.09
N SER A 53 8.85 -17.05 3.65
CA SER A 53 9.87 -17.91 3.04
C SER A 53 9.27 -18.74 1.91
N GLY A 54 10.02 -18.89 0.81
CA GLY A 54 9.63 -19.66 -0.37
C GLY A 54 8.59 -18.97 -1.26
N SER A 55 8.09 -19.71 -2.24
CA SER A 55 7.02 -19.25 -3.13
C SER A 55 5.67 -19.79 -2.67
N ARG A 56 4.63 -18.95 -2.77
CA ARG A 56 3.26 -19.29 -2.42
C ARG A 56 2.30 -18.91 -3.53
N CYS A 57 1.16 -19.57 -3.60
CA CYS A 57 0.09 -19.19 -4.52
C CYS A 57 -0.58 -17.91 -4.02
N VAL A 58 -0.54 -16.86 -4.83
CA VAL A 58 -1.05 -15.53 -4.47
C VAL A 58 -1.99 -14.98 -5.55
N ARG A 59 -2.80 -13.96 -5.23
CA ARG A 59 -3.75 -13.31 -6.16
C ARG A 59 -3.18 -12.00 -6.70
N SER A 60 -3.45 -11.65 -7.95
CA SER A 60 -2.95 -10.39 -8.55
C SER A 60 -3.85 -9.23 -8.19
N THR A 61 -5.12 -9.50 -7.94
CA THR A 61 -6.13 -8.48 -7.71
C THR A 61 -6.78 -8.61 -6.34
N ALA A 62 -6.98 -7.47 -5.70
CA ALA A 62 -7.76 -7.31 -4.48
C ALA A 62 -9.20 -7.00 -4.85
N THR A 63 -10.12 -7.42 -3.99
CA THR A 63 -11.52 -7.04 -4.12
C THR A 63 -11.66 -5.54 -3.87
N ASN A 64 -12.19 -4.80 -4.84
CA ASN A 64 -12.56 -3.41 -4.65
C ASN A 64 -13.76 -3.33 -3.69
N GLN A 65 -13.52 -2.86 -2.46
CA GLN A 65 -14.55 -2.78 -1.43
C GLN A 65 -15.64 -1.75 -1.76
N PHE A 66 -15.30 -0.67 -2.47
CA PHE A 66 -16.25 0.35 -2.90
C PHE A 66 -17.34 -0.26 -3.78
N HIS A 67 -16.93 -1.09 -4.76
CA HIS A 67 -17.86 -1.84 -5.61
C HIS A 67 -18.61 -2.93 -4.86
N LEU A 68 -17.95 -3.67 -3.97
CA LEU A 68 -18.59 -4.76 -3.20
C LEU A 68 -19.78 -4.27 -2.38
N LEU A 69 -19.66 -3.08 -1.79
CA LEU A 69 -20.68 -2.48 -0.93
C LEU A 69 -21.46 -1.38 -1.65
N ASN A 70 -21.36 -1.27 -2.98
CA ASN A 70 -22.04 -0.27 -3.80
C ASN A 70 -21.92 1.18 -3.26
N ASN A 71 -20.75 1.57 -2.77
CA ASN A 71 -20.48 2.91 -2.23
C ASN A 71 -21.41 3.36 -1.09
N SER A 72 -22.07 2.42 -0.41
CA SER A 72 -23.18 2.69 0.52
C SER A 72 -22.77 3.10 1.93
N LEU A 73 -21.48 2.99 2.29
CA LEU A 73 -21.01 3.33 3.63
C LEU A 73 -20.29 4.68 3.67
N PRO A 74 -20.17 5.28 4.87
CA PRO A 74 -19.18 6.32 5.13
C PRO A 74 -17.76 5.86 4.78
N PHE A 75 -16.94 6.76 4.25
CA PHE A 75 -15.57 6.42 3.80
C PHE A 75 -14.72 5.73 4.88
N ASN A 76 -14.79 6.18 6.14
CA ASN A 76 -14.09 5.59 7.29
C ASN A 76 -14.62 4.23 7.74
N LYS A 77 -15.60 3.65 7.05
CA LYS A 77 -16.09 2.27 7.30
C LYS A 77 -15.58 1.27 6.27
N TYR A 78 -14.77 1.71 5.31
CA TYR A 78 -14.10 0.83 4.36
C TYR A 78 -12.70 0.45 4.85
N ALA A 79 -12.28 -0.77 4.54
CA ALA A 79 -10.90 -1.22 4.67
C ALA A 79 -10.39 -1.61 3.28
N PHE A 80 -9.40 -0.90 2.76
CA PHE A 80 -8.87 -1.15 1.43
C PHE A 80 -7.34 -1.20 1.46
N LEU A 81 -6.79 -1.79 0.40
CA LEU A 81 -5.37 -2.05 0.30
C LEU A 81 -4.57 -0.76 0.13
N THR A 82 -3.49 -0.64 0.89
CA THR A 82 -2.54 0.49 0.84
C THR A 82 -1.11 -0.01 0.67
N THR A 83 -0.39 0.50 -0.33
CA THR A 83 1.00 0.11 -0.59
C THR A 83 1.98 1.08 0.06
N HIS A 84 3.02 0.53 0.70
CA HIS A 84 4.10 1.31 1.30
C HIS A 84 5.13 1.68 0.23
N ASN A 85 5.51 2.96 0.17
CA ASN A 85 6.48 3.48 -0.80
C ASN A 85 6.15 3.01 -2.21
N ALA A 86 4.93 3.32 -2.64
CA ALA A 86 4.31 2.77 -3.85
C ALA A 86 5.15 2.99 -5.12
N PHE A 87 5.99 4.02 -5.11
CA PHE A 87 6.87 4.44 -6.20
C PHE A 87 8.21 3.69 -6.24
N ALA A 88 8.58 2.97 -5.16
CA ALA A 88 9.87 2.32 -5.04
C ALA A 88 9.87 0.98 -5.81
N ILE A 89 9.84 1.06 -7.14
CA ILE A 89 9.66 -0.08 -8.04
C ILE A 89 11.01 -0.74 -8.36
N ASP A 90 11.04 -2.08 -8.41
CA ASP A 90 12.17 -2.83 -8.97
C ASP A 90 12.17 -2.76 -10.50
N ASP A 91 12.77 -1.70 -11.02
CA ASP A 91 12.95 -1.42 -12.46
C ASP A 91 14.33 -1.88 -12.98
N GLY A 92 15.12 -2.57 -12.15
CA GLY A 92 16.49 -2.99 -12.47
C GLY A 92 17.53 -1.86 -12.44
N VAL A 93 17.17 -0.62 -12.10
CA VAL A 93 18.14 0.47 -11.92
C VAL A 93 18.83 0.32 -10.56
N PRO A 94 20.18 0.23 -10.52
CA PRO A 94 20.90 0.12 -9.26
C PRO A 94 20.72 1.36 -8.39
N ARG A 95 20.18 1.18 -7.19
CA ARG A 95 20.03 2.22 -6.16
C ARG A 95 20.63 1.75 -4.84
N LEU A 96 21.15 2.67 -4.03
CA LEU A 96 21.62 2.38 -2.66
C LEU A 96 20.46 2.55 -1.68
N THR A 97 19.41 1.78 -1.91
CA THR A 97 18.18 1.76 -1.14
C THR A 97 17.41 0.48 -1.46
N PHE A 98 16.23 0.29 -0.86
CA PHE A 98 15.38 -0.88 -1.12
C PHE A 98 14.23 -0.51 -2.03
N THR A 99 13.78 -1.47 -2.83
CA THR A 99 12.52 -1.40 -3.56
C THR A 99 11.41 -2.05 -2.73
N ASN A 100 10.17 -1.61 -2.95
CA ASN A 100 9.00 -2.07 -2.22
C ASN A 100 7.97 -2.74 -3.14
N GLN A 101 7.95 -2.40 -4.42
CA GLN A 101 6.92 -2.81 -5.36
C GLN A 101 7.53 -3.38 -6.65
N GLU A 102 6.79 -4.26 -7.32
CA GLU A 102 7.10 -4.75 -8.66
C GLU A 102 6.19 -4.12 -9.72
N ASP A 103 4.98 -3.73 -9.30
CA ASP A 103 3.96 -3.08 -10.14
C ASP A 103 4.16 -1.56 -10.13
N ASN A 104 3.96 -0.92 -11.30
CA ASN A 104 3.84 0.54 -11.37
C ASN A 104 2.53 1.03 -10.73
N ILE A 105 2.38 2.36 -10.59
CA ILE A 105 1.24 2.97 -9.91
C ILE A 105 -0.09 2.60 -10.58
N THR A 106 -0.15 2.66 -11.92
CA THR A 106 -1.34 2.26 -12.68
C THR A 106 -1.71 0.79 -12.43
N GLN A 107 -0.73 -0.11 -12.41
CA GLN A 107 -0.94 -1.54 -12.14
C GLN A 107 -1.43 -1.76 -10.71
N GLN A 108 -0.81 -1.13 -9.70
CA GLN A 108 -1.26 -1.20 -8.31
C GLN A 108 -2.74 -0.81 -8.17
N LEU A 109 -3.13 0.32 -8.77
CA LEU A 109 -4.51 0.81 -8.75
C LEU A 109 -5.48 -0.13 -9.49
N ASN A 110 -5.10 -0.65 -10.65
CA ASN A 110 -5.88 -1.66 -11.39
C ASN A 110 -6.00 -2.99 -10.62
N ASN A 111 -5.00 -3.32 -9.81
CA ASN A 111 -4.97 -4.48 -8.94
C ASN A 111 -5.76 -4.29 -7.64
N GLY A 112 -6.46 -3.15 -7.47
CA GLY A 112 -7.39 -2.91 -6.37
C GLY A 112 -6.79 -2.16 -5.18
N VAL A 113 -5.57 -1.64 -5.30
CA VAL A 113 -5.01 -0.69 -4.33
C VAL A 113 -5.81 0.61 -4.36
N ARG A 114 -6.14 1.15 -3.19
CA ARG A 114 -6.86 2.43 -3.06
C ARG A 114 -6.18 3.40 -2.09
N GLY A 115 -5.08 2.99 -1.48
CA GLY A 115 -4.16 3.86 -0.75
C GLY A 115 -2.73 3.73 -1.28
N LEU A 116 -2.01 4.84 -1.42
CA LEU A 116 -0.60 4.86 -1.82
C LEU A 116 0.19 5.72 -0.82
N MET A 117 1.27 5.17 -0.27
CA MET A 117 2.24 5.95 0.50
C MET A 117 3.37 6.42 -0.40
N LEU A 118 3.71 7.71 -0.31
CA LEU A 118 4.73 8.35 -1.12
C LEU A 118 5.66 9.17 -0.23
N ASP A 119 6.97 8.99 -0.40
CA ASP A 119 7.97 9.78 0.31
C ASP A 119 8.39 10.92 -0.62
N THR A 120 8.09 12.15 -0.22
CA THR A 120 8.23 13.33 -1.08
C THR A 120 9.38 14.20 -0.60
N TYR A 121 10.30 14.57 -1.49
CA TYR A 121 11.49 15.35 -1.18
C TYR A 121 11.66 16.52 -2.14
N ASP A 122 12.28 17.60 -1.68
CA ASP A 122 12.90 18.57 -2.58
C ASP A 122 14.16 17.97 -3.18
N PHE A 123 14.22 17.85 -4.51
CA PHE A 123 15.40 17.37 -5.22
C PHE A 123 15.47 17.96 -6.63
N LYS A 124 16.68 18.34 -7.06
CA LYS A 124 16.93 18.90 -8.40
C LYS A 124 15.99 20.06 -8.81
N GLY A 125 15.47 20.81 -7.84
CA GLY A 125 14.58 21.96 -8.07
C GLY A 125 13.09 21.63 -8.17
N ASP A 126 12.70 20.36 -8.02
CA ASP A 126 11.31 19.88 -8.09
C ASP A 126 10.99 18.96 -6.89
N VAL A 127 9.73 18.49 -6.82
CA VAL A 127 9.32 17.45 -5.87
C VAL A 127 9.62 16.08 -6.48
N TRP A 128 10.39 15.26 -5.77
CA TRP A 128 10.78 13.91 -6.18
C TRP A 128 10.31 12.86 -5.18
N LEU A 129 10.23 11.62 -5.67
CA LEU A 129 10.00 10.45 -4.86
C LEU A 129 11.32 9.73 -4.63
N CYS A 130 11.71 9.58 -3.36
CA CYS A 130 12.99 9.04 -2.97
C CYS A 130 12.83 8.11 -1.77
N HIS A 131 13.54 6.98 -1.75
CA HIS A 131 13.61 6.12 -0.57
C HIS A 131 14.91 6.41 0.17
N SER A 132 14.88 7.41 1.05
CA SER A 132 16.08 8.00 1.66
C SER A 132 15.94 8.14 3.18
N SER A 133 16.98 8.65 3.85
CA SER A 133 16.94 8.94 5.29
C SER A 133 17.53 10.33 5.57
N GLY A 134 17.23 10.90 6.73
CA GLY A 134 17.72 12.22 7.13
C GLY A 134 17.01 13.42 6.48
N GLY A 135 15.93 13.18 5.73
CA GLY A 135 15.15 14.24 5.08
C GLY A 135 15.83 14.89 3.86
N GLU A 136 16.76 14.17 3.24
CA GLU A 136 17.45 14.58 2.02
C GLU A 136 17.35 13.48 0.96
N CYS A 137 17.18 13.87 -0.30
CA CYS A 137 17.20 12.96 -1.45
C CYS A 137 18.54 13.06 -2.17
N HIS A 138 19.03 11.92 -2.68
CA HIS A 138 20.29 11.83 -3.41
C HIS A 138 20.08 11.08 -4.73
N ASP A 139 20.99 11.26 -5.69
CA ASP A 139 20.93 10.56 -6.98
C ASP A 139 20.83 9.04 -6.85
N TYR A 140 21.43 8.47 -5.80
CA TYR A 140 21.43 7.03 -5.53
C TYR A 140 20.22 6.52 -4.73
N THR A 141 19.34 7.42 -4.25
CA THR A 141 18.08 7.07 -3.55
C THR A 141 16.83 7.57 -4.27
N ALA A 142 16.99 8.38 -5.33
CA ALA A 142 15.91 8.91 -6.14
C ALA A 142 15.31 7.83 -7.07
N PHE A 143 13.98 7.81 -7.18
CA PHE A 143 13.27 6.97 -8.13
C PHE A 143 12.83 7.78 -9.33
N GLU A 144 11.98 8.79 -9.12
CA GLU A 144 11.43 9.62 -10.20
C GLU A 144 10.88 10.97 -9.68
N PRO A 145 10.65 11.95 -10.58
CA PRO A 145 9.87 13.14 -10.26
C PRO A 145 8.45 12.76 -9.81
N ALA A 146 7.95 13.38 -8.74
CA ALA A 146 6.61 13.06 -8.22
C ALA A 146 5.49 13.34 -9.23
N ILE A 147 5.71 14.26 -10.17
CA ILE A 147 4.74 14.60 -11.21
C ILE A 147 4.36 13.39 -12.09
N ASP A 148 5.26 12.43 -12.28
CA ASP A 148 5.01 11.27 -13.15
C ASP A 148 4.05 10.27 -12.47
N THR A 149 4.35 9.85 -11.23
CA THR A 149 3.41 9.10 -10.38
C THR A 149 2.05 9.80 -10.25
N LEU A 150 2.03 11.13 -10.03
CA LEU A 150 0.77 11.87 -9.88
C LEU A 150 -0.05 11.91 -11.18
N ARG A 151 0.59 11.89 -12.35
CA ARG A 151 -0.10 11.78 -13.65
C ARG A 151 -0.68 10.40 -13.88
N GLU A 152 -0.05 9.34 -13.42
CA GLU A 152 -0.65 8.00 -13.43
C GLU A 152 -1.93 7.96 -12.59
N ILE A 153 -1.91 8.56 -11.40
CA ILE A 153 -3.09 8.65 -10.52
C ILE A 153 -4.20 9.48 -11.18
N GLU A 154 -3.85 10.59 -11.83
CA GLU A 154 -4.82 11.43 -12.55
C GLU A 154 -5.47 10.65 -13.69
N ALA A 155 -4.67 9.97 -14.51
CA ALA A 155 -5.16 9.15 -15.61
C ALA A 155 -6.09 8.05 -15.11
N PHE A 156 -5.75 7.38 -14.00
CA PHE A 156 -6.60 6.39 -13.37
C PHE A 156 -7.94 6.97 -12.89
N LEU A 157 -7.93 8.09 -12.16
CA LEU A 157 -9.16 8.72 -11.67
C LEU A 157 -10.03 9.27 -12.81
N SER A 158 -9.40 9.71 -13.90
CA SER A 158 -10.07 10.18 -15.12
C SER A 158 -10.80 9.03 -15.83
N ALA A 159 -10.12 7.89 -15.99
CA ALA A 159 -10.68 6.69 -16.62
C ALA A 159 -11.74 5.98 -15.76
N ASN A 160 -11.67 6.14 -14.42
CA ASN A 160 -12.51 5.44 -13.47
C ASN A 160 -13.30 6.43 -12.59
N PRO A 161 -14.45 6.95 -13.06
CA PRO A 161 -15.18 8.02 -12.39
C PRO A 161 -15.81 7.62 -11.04
N SER A 162 -15.99 6.32 -10.79
CA SER A 162 -16.53 5.79 -9.53
C SER A 162 -15.48 5.54 -8.45
N GLU A 163 -14.20 5.69 -8.77
CA GLU A 163 -13.10 5.31 -7.88
C GLU A 163 -12.61 6.48 -7.03
N ILE A 164 -12.13 6.14 -5.84
CA ILE A 164 -11.49 7.05 -4.88
C ILE A 164 -10.05 6.58 -4.64
N VAL A 165 -9.10 7.51 -4.56
CA VAL A 165 -7.70 7.22 -4.21
C VAL A 165 -7.32 8.04 -2.97
N THR A 166 -6.58 7.40 -2.07
CA THR A 166 -5.98 8.04 -0.90
C THR A 166 -4.46 8.08 -1.04
N LEU A 167 -3.87 9.24 -0.80
CA LEU A 167 -2.42 9.44 -0.74
C LEU A 167 -2.01 9.79 0.68
N ILE A 168 -0.94 9.15 1.15
CA ILE A 168 -0.32 9.43 2.45
C ILE A 168 1.13 9.81 2.17
N LEU A 169 1.47 11.07 2.44
CA LEU A 169 2.76 11.63 2.11
C LEU A 169 3.68 11.62 3.33
N GLU A 170 4.77 10.87 3.26
CA GLU A 170 5.92 11.13 4.12
C GLU A 170 6.65 12.35 3.55
N ASP A 171 6.38 13.51 4.14
CA ASP A 171 6.67 14.81 3.55
C ASP A 171 7.99 15.40 4.08
N TYR A 172 8.96 15.51 3.18
CA TYR A 172 10.24 16.20 3.37
C TYR A 172 10.37 17.44 2.47
N VAL A 173 9.28 17.91 1.84
CA VAL A 173 9.24 19.07 0.94
C VAL A 173 9.20 20.37 1.74
N LYS A 174 10.30 21.12 1.71
CA LYS A 174 10.50 22.41 2.38
C LYS A 174 10.19 23.58 1.46
N ALA A 175 10.27 23.40 0.13
CA ALA A 175 9.93 24.44 -0.83
C ALA A 175 8.51 24.98 -0.57
N PRO A 176 8.32 26.32 -0.48
CA PRO A 176 7.00 26.90 -0.27
C PRO A 176 6.04 26.49 -1.38
N ASN A 177 4.89 25.90 -1.00
CA ASN A 177 3.86 25.40 -1.91
C ASN A 177 4.35 24.33 -2.91
N GLY A 178 5.47 23.63 -2.63
CA GLY A 178 6.00 22.60 -3.54
C GLY A 178 4.98 21.49 -3.83
N LEU A 179 4.31 21.00 -2.78
CA LEU A 179 3.26 19.98 -2.91
C LEU A 179 2.03 20.53 -3.64
N THR A 180 1.53 21.70 -3.22
CA THR A 180 0.38 22.35 -3.89
C THR A 180 0.64 22.57 -5.39
N LYS A 181 1.85 22.98 -5.75
CA LYS A 181 2.25 23.18 -7.15
C LYS A 181 2.22 21.87 -7.92
N VAL A 182 2.86 20.81 -7.43
CA VAL A 182 2.93 19.53 -8.18
C VAL A 182 1.55 18.87 -8.32
N PHE A 183 0.66 18.98 -7.33
CA PHE A 183 -0.73 18.53 -7.45
C PHE A 183 -1.57 19.36 -8.44
N THR A 184 -1.29 20.66 -8.54
CA THR A 184 -1.94 21.53 -9.53
C THR A 184 -1.47 21.17 -10.93
N ASP A 185 -0.16 21.02 -11.12
CA ASP A 185 0.46 20.70 -12.41
C ASP A 185 0.10 19.29 -12.91
N SER A 186 -0.18 18.35 -12.00
CA SER A 186 -0.66 17.01 -12.36
C SER A 186 -2.13 16.98 -12.77
N GLY A 187 -2.91 18.04 -12.48
CA GLY A 187 -4.35 18.11 -12.75
C GLY A 187 -5.22 17.42 -11.68
N LEU A 188 -4.65 16.97 -10.57
CA LEU A 188 -5.34 16.24 -9.52
C LEU A 188 -6.25 17.12 -8.64
N MET A 189 -6.03 18.44 -8.61
CA MET A 189 -6.80 19.35 -7.75
C MET A 189 -8.32 19.32 -8.02
N LYS A 190 -8.75 18.93 -9.23
CA LYS A 190 -10.18 18.77 -9.58
C LYS A 190 -10.87 17.60 -8.84
N TYR A 191 -10.08 16.68 -8.27
CA TYR A 191 -10.56 15.53 -7.49
C TYR A 191 -10.45 15.74 -5.98
N TRP A 192 -9.85 16.84 -5.54
CA TRP A 192 -9.43 17.05 -4.15
C TRP A 192 -10.60 17.01 -3.16
N PHE A 193 -10.48 16.18 -2.11
CA PHE A 193 -11.41 16.17 -1.00
C PHE A 193 -11.08 17.31 -0.02
N PRO A 194 -12.00 18.27 0.23
CA PRO A 194 -11.67 19.47 0.99
C PRO A 194 -11.56 19.20 2.49
N LEU A 195 -10.56 19.81 3.12
CA LEU A 195 -10.31 19.74 4.57
C LEU A 195 -11.55 20.11 5.42
N SER A 196 -12.34 21.09 4.96
CA SER A 196 -13.57 21.54 5.64
C SER A 196 -14.66 20.47 5.75
N LYS A 197 -14.60 19.40 4.94
CA LYS A 197 -15.50 18.25 4.99
C LYS A 197 -14.90 17.03 5.70
N MET A 198 -13.65 17.10 6.17
CA MET A 198 -13.05 16.01 6.93
C MET A 198 -13.57 16.03 8.36
N PRO A 199 -14.31 14.99 8.79
CA PRO A 199 -14.82 14.92 10.16
C PRO A 199 -13.69 14.77 11.16
N LYS A 200 -13.95 15.22 12.39
CA LYS A 200 -13.04 15.09 13.54
C LYS A 200 -13.68 14.20 14.60
N SER A 201 -12.88 13.70 15.53
CA SER A 201 -13.36 12.99 16.73
C SER A 201 -14.23 11.76 16.41
N GLY A 202 -13.82 10.96 15.42
CA GLY A 202 -14.45 9.68 15.11
C GLY A 202 -15.81 9.75 14.39
N GLN A 203 -16.27 10.95 14.03
CA GLN A 203 -17.53 11.09 13.28
C GLN A 203 -17.43 10.45 11.90
N ASP A 204 -18.57 10.02 11.38
CA ASP A 204 -18.65 9.41 10.07
C ASP A 204 -18.25 10.41 8.98
N TRP A 205 -17.44 9.92 8.03
CA TRP A 205 -17.11 10.64 6.80
C TRP A 205 -18.33 10.68 5.89
N PRO A 206 -18.35 11.55 4.86
CA PRO A 206 -19.38 11.47 3.83
C PRO A 206 -19.49 10.06 3.24
N LEU A 207 -20.69 9.73 2.75
CA LEU A 207 -20.88 8.50 2.00
C LEU A 207 -19.97 8.50 0.77
N VAL A 208 -19.41 7.34 0.45
CA VAL A 208 -18.58 7.21 -0.76
C VAL A 208 -19.37 7.58 -2.02
N SER A 209 -20.67 7.29 -2.06
CA SER A 209 -21.55 7.73 -3.14
C SER A 209 -21.57 9.25 -3.32
N ASP A 210 -21.59 10.01 -2.22
CA ASP A 210 -21.61 11.47 -2.24
C ASP A 210 -20.25 12.03 -2.65
N MET A 211 -19.17 11.43 -2.16
CA MET A 211 -17.80 11.81 -2.56
C MET A 211 -17.61 11.66 -4.07
N VAL A 212 -18.05 10.53 -4.63
CA VAL A 212 -18.01 10.26 -6.07
C VAL A 212 -18.90 11.23 -6.84
N ALA A 213 -20.15 11.44 -6.42
CA ALA A 213 -21.09 12.33 -7.09
C ALA A 213 -20.60 13.79 -7.14
N ASN A 214 -19.84 14.23 -6.13
CA ASN A 214 -19.25 15.57 -6.07
C ASN A 214 -17.84 15.64 -6.71
N ASN A 215 -17.35 14.57 -7.32
CA ASN A 215 -15.99 14.44 -7.84
C ASN A 215 -14.89 14.72 -6.79
N GLN A 216 -15.16 14.45 -5.52
CA GLN A 216 -14.23 14.61 -4.40
C GLN A 216 -13.57 13.26 -4.07
N ARG A 217 -12.75 12.79 -5.00
CA ARG A 217 -12.28 11.41 -5.12
C ARG A 217 -10.80 11.21 -4.81
N LEU A 218 -10.10 12.26 -4.39
CA LEU A 218 -8.71 12.20 -3.97
C LEU A 218 -8.58 12.74 -2.54
N LEU A 219 -8.20 11.87 -1.59
CA LEU A 219 -7.83 12.27 -0.24
C LEU A 219 -6.31 12.32 -0.15
N VAL A 220 -5.76 13.41 0.40
CA VAL A 220 -4.31 13.55 0.57
C VAL A 220 -4.00 13.95 1.99
N PHE A 221 -3.10 13.19 2.60
CA PHE A 221 -2.61 13.40 3.95
C PHE A 221 -1.10 13.61 3.93
N THR A 222 -0.58 14.43 4.84
CA THR A 222 0.86 14.70 5.00
C THR A 222 1.30 14.42 6.44
N SER A 223 2.56 13.99 6.59
CA SER A 223 3.23 13.81 7.88
C SER A 223 3.64 15.14 8.54
N ILE A 224 3.51 16.29 7.86
CA ILE A 224 3.91 17.61 8.38
C ILE A 224 2.70 18.44 8.83
N GLN A 225 2.59 18.70 10.13
CA GLN A 225 1.44 19.38 10.73
C GLN A 225 1.17 20.79 10.17
N SER A 226 2.21 21.57 9.87
CA SER A 226 2.05 22.95 9.41
C SER A 226 1.42 23.06 8.02
N LYS A 227 1.50 22.01 7.19
CA LYS A 227 0.94 21.96 5.84
C LYS A 227 -0.58 22.02 5.81
N GLU A 228 -1.25 21.61 6.88
CA GLU A 228 -2.71 21.75 7.00
C GLU A 228 -3.13 23.22 6.97
N ALA A 229 -2.40 24.08 7.68
CA ALA A 229 -2.68 25.51 7.71
C ALA A 229 -2.10 26.25 6.50
N SER A 230 -0.92 25.87 6.02
CA SER A 230 -0.24 26.61 4.95
C SER A 230 -0.68 26.22 3.54
N GLU A 231 -1.00 24.96 3.31
CA GLU A 231 -1.30 24.39 1.99
C GLU A 231 -2.67 23.70 1.92
N GLY A 232 -3.36 23.53 3.06
CA GLY A 232 -4.67 22.85 3.09
C GLY A 232 -4.58 21.33 2.95
N ILE A 233 -3.39 20.74 3.15
CA ILE A 233 -3.16 19.29 3.10
C ILE A 233 -3.33 18.71 4.49
N ALA A 234 -4.23 17.75 4.66
CA ALA A 234 -4.62 17.25 5.96
C ALA A 234 -3.45 16.61 6.73
N TYR A 235 -3.24 17.02 7.98
CA TYR A 235 -2.22 16.39 8.82
C TYR A 235 -2.67 14.99 9.21
N GLN A 236 -1.95 13.96 8.79
CA GLN A 236 -2.42 12.57 8.87
C GLN A 236 -2.86 12.17 10.27
N TRP A 237 -2.10 12.54 11.31
CA TRP A 237 -2.33 12.12 12.69
C TRP A 237 -3.57 12.74 13.34
N ASN A 238 -4.20 13.73 12.70
CA ASN A 238 -5.53 14.23 13.09
C ASN A 238 -6.67 13.30 12.65
N TYR A 239 -6.43 12.47 11.62
CA TYR A 239 -7.48 11.76 10.88
C TYR A 239 -7.25 10.26 10.77
N MET A 240 -6.04 9.76 11.01
CA MET A 240 -5.75 8.33 10.94
C MET A 240 -4.84 7.85 12.06
N VAL A 241 -4.96 6.56 12.37
CA VAL A 241 -4.04 5.84 13.25
C VAL A 241 -3.36 4.75 12.44
N GLU A 242 -2.04 4.67 12.56
CA GLU A 242 -1.27 3.54 12.06
C GLU A 242 -1.53 2.34 12.96
N ASN A 243 -2.02 1.25 12.39
CA ASN A 243 -2.30 0.04 13.14
C ASN A 243 -1.22 -1.02 12.85
N GLN A 244 -0.67 -1.64 13.88
CA GLN A 244 0.38 -2.66 13.78
C GLN A 244 -0.13 -4.02 13.28
N CYS A 245 -1.34 -4.07 12.71
CA CYS A 245 -1.89 -5.26 12.10
C CYS A 245 -1.22 -5.52 10.74
N LYS A 246 -0.29 -6.47 10.71
CA LYS A 246 0.15 -7.08 9.44
C LYS A 246 -1.01 -7.90 8.88
N PHE A 247 -1.81 -7.33 7.99
CA PHE A 247 -2.67 -8.16 7.13
C PHE A 247 -1.76 -8.83 6.10
N GLN A 248 -1.53 -10.13 6.28
CA GLN A 248 -0.98 -10.98 5.23
C GLN A 248 -2.07 -11.16 4.15
N LEU A 249 -2.35 -10.09 3.39
CA LEU A 249 -3.09 -10.24 2.15
C LEU A 249 -2.09 -10.89 1.17
N VAL A 250 -2.35 -12.15 0.82
CA VAL A 250 -1.51 -12.92 -0.10
C VAL A 250 -1.80 -12.44 -1.53
N LEU A 251 -1.37 -11.21 -1.80
CA LEU A 251 -1.38 -10.55 -3.11
C LEU A 251 0.05 -10.43 -3.65
N ILE A 252 0.21 -10.05 -4.93
CA ILE A 252 1.50 -9.72 -5.57
C ILE A 252 2.31 -8.66 -4.82
N LEU A 253 1.70 -7.91 -3.92
CA LEU A 253 2.32 -6.77 -3.26
C LEU A 253 3.13 -7.23 -2.05
N CYS A 254 4.45 -7.03 -2.14
CA CYS A 254 5.40 -7.57 -1.16
C CYS A 254 5.41 -6.77 0.16
N LEU A 255 4.99 -5.51 0.13
CA LEU A 255 4.88 -4.63 1.31
C LEU A 255 3.56 -3.82 1.29
N ILE A 256 2.72 -4.10 2.28
CA ILE A 256 1.43 -3.45 2.53
C ILE A 256 1.47 -2.87 3.94
N LEU A 257 1.09 -1.60 4.09
CA LEU A 257 0.85 -0.96 5.38
C LEU A 257 -0.65 -0.74 5.56
N GLN A 258 -1.10 -0.76 6.81
CA GLN A 258 -2.51 -0.55 7.14
C GLN A 258 -2.72 0.69 8.00
N PHE A 259 -3.52 1.61 7.47
CA PHE A 259 -4.01 2.77 8.18
C PHE A 259 -5.50 2.63 8.44
N SER A 260 -5.93 3.03 9.63
CA SER A 260 -7.35 3.20 9.96
C SER A 260 -7.69 4.68 9.89
N ILE A 261 -8.43 5.07 8.85
CA ILE A 261 -8.88 6.46 8.65
C ILE A 261 -10.17 6.70 9.45
N GLY A 262 -10.30 7.90 10.03
CA GLY A 262 -11.43 8.32 10.85
C GLY A 262 -11.38 7.82 12.30
N MET A 263 -10.28 7.21 12.73
CA MET A 263 -10.04 6.93 14.15
C MET A 263 -9.25 8.10 14.72
N SER A 264 -9.84 8.90 15.62
CA SER A 264 -9.04 9.83 16.43
C SER A 264 -8.50 9.09 17.65
N LYS A 265 -7.33 9.50 18.15
CA LYS A 265 -6.96 9.21 19.54
C LYS A 265 -7.92 9.88 20.52
#